data_AF-A0A8T3YGR5-F1
#
_entry.id   AF-A0A8T3YGR5-F1
#
_cell.length_a   1.000
_cell.length_b   1.000
_cell.length_c   1.000
_cell.angle_alpha   90.00
_cell.angle_beta   90.00
_cell.angle_gamma   90.00
#
_symmetry.space_group_name_H-M   'P 1'
#
loop_
_entity.id
_entity.type
_entity.pdbx_description
1 polymer ?
#
loop_
_entity_poly.entity_id
_entity_poly.type
_entity_poly.pdbx_seq_one_letter_code
_entity_poly.pdbx_strand_id
1 'polypeptide(L)'
;MPAFHVVALAILAIVGIAAMFMVLAPLEKSFIGPVACRLYQTAAGALSLSAASLPDFCSAARSTERIPLKAASAGELAEMLAKYVEQCWQKGDNGNYGRTFICYELYSEQSADEAAITAIMARNGLCDRLPNNFLDYGKQNIACGSENRIFWEPENATKTIIIKYDAFFKRLHVA
;
A
#
# COMPACT_ATOMS: atom_id res chain seq x y z
N MET A 1 38.96 3.09 -34.19
CA MET A 1 38.62 4.05 -33.12
C MET A 1 37.14 4.51 -33.04
N PRO A 2 36.13 3.98 -33.78
CA PRO A 2 34.75 4.47 -33.64
C PRO A 2 34.02 3.95 -32.39
N ALA A 3 34.35 2.74 -31.91
CA ALA A 3 33.68 2.13 -30.76
C ALA A 3 33.87 2.92 -29.45
N PHE A 4 35.04 3.49 -29.23
CA PHE A 4 35.33 4.29 -28.02
C PHE A 4 34.51 5.59 -27.98
N HIS A 5 34.32 6.25 -29.13
CA HIS A 5 33.46 7.42 -29.24
C HIS A 5 31.99 7.10 -28.97
N VAL A 6 31.49 5.96 -29.47
CA VAL A 6 30.11 5.55 -29.23
C VAL A 6 29.88 5.26 -27.74
N VAL A 7 30.82 4.56 -27.08
CA VAL A 7 30.72 4.28 -25.64
C VAL A 7 30.80 5.57 -24.82
N ALA A 8 31.72 6.48 -25.15
CA ALA A 8 31.84 7.77 -24.46
C ALA A 8 30.59 8.63 -24.60
N LEU A 9 29.99 8.68 -25.80
CA LEU A 9 28.73 9.40 -26.05
C LEU A 9 27.55 8.76 -25.31
N ALA A 10 27.49 7.43 -25.23
CA ALA A 10 26.46 6.73 -24.47
C ALA A 10 26.54 7.04 -22.97
N ILE A 11 27.74 7.05 -22.39
CA ILE A 11 27.96 7.39 -20.98
C ILE A 11 27.54 8.85 -20.73
N LEU A 12 27.96 9.79 -21.59
CA LEU A 12 27.57 11.19 -21.48
C LEU A 12 26.06 11.39 -21.59
N ALA A 13 25.38 10.65 -22.47
CA ALA A 13 23.93 10.69 -22.59
C ALA A 13 23.23 10.19 -21.32
N ILE A 14 23.69 9.07 -20.74
CA ILE A 14 23.13 8.53 -19.48
C ILE A 14 23.33 9.52 -18.33
N VAL A 15 24.53 10.12 -18.21
CA VAL A 15 24.81 11.12 -17.18
C VAL A 15 23.98 12.38 -17.38
N GLY A 16 23.81 12.84 -18.62
CA GLY A 16 22.97 14.00 -18.95
C GLY A 16 21.50 13.77 -18.61
N ILE A 17 20.96 12.59 -18.94
CA ILE A 17 19.61 12.18 -18.58
C ILE A 17 19.45 12.13 -17.06
N ALA A 18 20.41 11.51 -16.34
CA ALA A 18 20.38 11.44 -14.88
C ALA A 18 20.43 12.84 -14.22
N ALA A 19 21.27 13.74 -14.72
CA ALA A 19 21.36 15.12 -14.24
C ALA A 19 20.05 15.89 -14.51
N MET A 20 19.46 15.73 -15.69
CA MET A 20 18.16 16.31 -16.03
C MET A 20 17.06 15.79 -15.10
N PHE A 21 17.05 14.49 -14.78
CA PHE A 21 16.13 13.92 -13.79
C PHE A 21 16.35 14.48 -12.38
N MET A 22 17.59 14.69 -11.94
CA MET A 22 17.88 15.31 -10.63
C MET A 22 17.37 16.76 -10.56
N VAL A 23 17.45 17.51 -11.65
CA VAL A 23 16.97 18.91 -11.71
C VAL A 23 15.44 18.98 -11.78
N LEU A 24 14.79 18.02 -12.44
CA LEU A 24 13.33 17.96 -12.57
C LEU A 24 12.62 17.31 -11.36
N ALA A 25 13.33 16.46 -10.60
CA ALA A 25 12.81 15.81 -9.40
C ALA A 25 12.18 16.74 -8.35
N PRO A 26 12.71 17.93 -8.04
CA PRO A 26 12.07 18.83 -7.10
C PRO A 26 10.78 19.51 -7.61
N LEU A 27 10.50 19.49 -8.93
CA LEU A 27 9.37 20.21 -9.53
C LEU A 27 8.05 19.42 -9.48
N GLU A 28 8.10 18.10 -9.39
CA GLU A 28 6.92 17.27 -9.19
C GLU A 28 7.12 16.33 -8.00
N LYS A 29 6.71 16.80 -6.81
CA LYS A 29 6.67 15.99 -5.58
C LYS A 29 5.86 14.68 -5.69
N SER A 30 5.12 14.48 -6.79
CA SER A 30 4.15 13.39 -6.96
C SER A 30 4.61 12.27 -7.91
N PHE A 31 5.55 12.50 -8.84
CA PHE A 31 5.79 11.53 -9.91
C PHE A 31 7.05 10.66 -9.72
N ILE A 32 8.11 11.19 -9.11
CA ILE A 32 9.40 10.48 -9.01
C ILE A 32 9.56 9.70 -7.69
N GLY A 33 8.79 10.05 -6.66
CA GLY A 33 8.87 9.44 -5.32
C GLY A 33 8.76 7.90 -5.33
N PRO A 34 7.67 7.30 -5.84
CA PRO A 34 7.47 5.86 -5.75
C PRO A 34 8.54 5.04 -6.50
N VAL A 35 8.94 5.50 -7.68
CA VAL A 35 9.93 4.81 -8.53
C VAL A 35 11.34 4.95 -7.95
N ALA A 36 11.73 6.15 -7.53
CA ALA A 36 13.03 6.38 -6.89
C ALA A 36 13.15 5.64 -5.55
N CYS A 37 12.05 5.54 -4.79
CA CYS A 37 12.04 4.78 -3.55
C CYS A 37 12.12 3.27 -3.78
N ARG A 38 11.42 2.74 -4.79
CA ARG A 38 11.58 1.33 -5.19
C ARG A 38 13.01 1.02 -5.63
N LEU A 39 13.64 1.89 -6.43
CA LEU A 39 15.03 1.74 -6.85
C LEU A 39 16.02 1.80 -5.68
N TYR A 40 15.86 2.80 -4.80
CA TYR A 40 16.68 2.92 -3.59
C TYR A 40 16.53 1.69 -2.69
N GLN A 41 15.31 1.15 -2.57
CA GLN A 41 15.02 -0.05 -1.79
C GLN A 41 15.65 -1.31 -2.40
N THR A 42 15.61 -1.49 -3.72
CA THR A 42 16.33 -2.60 -4.37
C THR A 42 17.84 -2.51 -4.15
N ALA A 43 18.41 -1.30 -4.20
CA ALA A 43 19.82 -1.08 -3.94
C ALA A 43 20.18 -1.31 -2.46
N ALA A 44 19.36 -0.81 -1.52
CA ALA A 44 19.57 -0.96 -0.08
C ALA A 44 19.38 -2.42 0.39
N GLY A 45 18.40 -3.14 -0.18
CA GLY A 45 18.18 -4.56 0.08
C GLY A 45 19.32 -5.44 -0.42
N ALA A 46 19.93 -5.09 -1.55
CA ALA A 46 21.16 -5.76 -2.02
C ALA A 46 22.37 -5.51 -1.10
N LEU A 47 22.34 -4.42 -0.32
CA LEU A 47 23.42 -3.99 0.58
C LEU A 47 23.16 -4.32 2.05
N SER A 48 22.06 -5.02 2.39
CA SER A 48 21.66 -5.35 3.77
C SER A 48 21.62 -4.16 4.74
N LEU A 49 21.37 -2.95 4.21
CA LEU A 49 21.19 -1.76 5.03
C LEU A 49 19.83 -1.85 5.71
N SER A 50 19.84 -1.86 7.05
CA SER A 50 18.61 -1.92 7.85
C SER A 50 17.69 -0.73 7.52
N ALA A 51 16.37 -0.93 7.65
CA ALA A 51 15.31 0.02 7.28
C ALA A 51 15.34 1.40 7.99
N ALA A 52 16.40 1.69 8.76
CA ALA A 52 16.59 2.91 9.54
C ALA A 52 16.92 4.15 8.70
N SER A 53 17.40 4.02 7.45
CA SER A 53 17.88 5.16 6.66
C SER A 53 17.11 5.43 5.36
N LEU A 54 15.82 5.11 5.31
CA LEU A 54 15.00 5.54 4.18
C LEU A 54 14.98 7.08 4.15
N PRO A 55 15.35 7.72 3.04
CA PRO A 55 15.31 9.17 2.93
C PRO A 55 13.90 9.71 3.20
N ASP A 56 13.79 10.92 3.75
CA ASP A 56 12.49 11.51 4.12
C ASP A 56 11.52 11.63 2.94
N PHE A 57 12.03 11.74 1.70
CA PHE A 57 11.21 11.72 0.48
C PHE A 57 10.58 10.37 0.16
N CYS A 58 11.08 9.28 0.76
CA CYS A 58 10.47 7.95 0.73
C CYS A 58 9.55 7.68 1.92
N SER A 59 9.60 8.51 2.95
CA SER A 59 8.55 8.54 3.96
C SER A 59 7.48 9.52 3.52
N ALA A 60 6.50 9.06 2.72
CA ALA A 60 5.30 9.86 2.51
C ALA A 60 4.74 10.28 3.89
N ALA A 61 4.34 11.55 4.02
CA ALA A 61 3.80 12.07 5.27
C ALA A 61 2.65 11.16 5.72
N ARG A 62 2.84 10.50 6.85
CA ARG A 62 1.89 9.54 7.42
C ARG A 62 0.78 10.29 8.13
N SER A 63 -0.14 10.86 7.36
CA SER A 63 -1.38 11.39 7.92
C SER A 63 -2.43 10.30 7.88
N THR A 64 -2.86 9.85 9.07
CA THR A 64 -4.09 9.08 9.20
C THR A 64 -5.25 9.89 8.64
N GLU A 65 -5.98 9.32 7.69
CA GLU A 65 -7.17 9.97 7.14
C GLU A 65 -8.40 9.61 7.96
N ARG A 66 -9.07 10.63 8.50
CA ARG A 66 -10.29 10.49 9.29
C ARG A 66 -11.50 10.74 8.40
N ILE A 67 -12.34 9.73 8.19
CA ILE A 67 -13.42 9.80 7.21
C ILE A 67 -14.74 9.34 7.84
N PRO A 68 -15.77 10.20 7.91
CA PRO A 68 -17.11 9.76 8.25
C PRO A 68 -17.72 9.02 7.06
N LEU A 69 -18.13 7.77 7.27
CA LEU A 69 -18.86 6.98 6.29
C LEU A 69 -20.35 7.22 6.46
N LYS A 70 -21.01 7.65 5.38
CA LYS A 70 -22.46 7.79 5.32
C LYS A 70 -23.02 6.72 4.38
N ALA A 71 -23.06 5.48 4.86
CA ALA A 71 -23.67 4.37 4.12
C ALA A 71 -25.19 4.39 4.32
N ALA A 72 -25.97 4.27 3.24
CA ALA A 72 -27.41 4.06 3.33
C ALA A 72 -27.77 2.59 3.66
N SER A 73 -26.84 1.66 3.44
CA SER A 73 -27.03 0.23 3.73
C SER A 73 -25.72 -0.48 4.08
N ALA A 74 -25.83 -1.66 4.71
CA ALA A 74 -24.68 -2.51 5.03
C ALA A 74 -23.90 -2.95 3.76
N GLY A 75 -24.59 -3.13 2.63
CA GLY A 75 -23.95 -3.45 1.35
C GLY A 75 -23.08 -2.29 0.84
N GLU A 76 -23.59 -1.06 0.91
CA GLU A 76 -22.83 0.13 0.52
C GLU A 76 -21.65 0.38 1.46
N LEU A 77 -21.82 0.11 2.76
CA LEU A 77 -20.71 0.15 3.72
C LEU A 77 -19.62 -0.86 3.35
N ALA A 78 -20.01 -2.09 3.02
CA ALA A 78 -19.06 -3.13 2.63
C ALA A 78 -18.28 -2.76 1.35
N GLU A 79 -18.94 -2.09 0.38
CA GLU A 79 -18.27 -1.58 -0.83
C GLU A 79 -17.27 -0.47 -0.52
N MET A 80 -17.63 0.47 0.36
CA MET A 80 -16.71 1.52 0.81
C MET A 80 -15.51 0.93 1.56
N LEU A 81 -15.74 -0.02 2.47
CA LEU A 81 -14.67 -0.68 3.23
C LEU A 81 -13.72 -1.46 2.33
N ALA A 82 -14.24 -2.23 1.37
CA ALA A 82 -13.41 -2.93 0.39
C ALA A 82 -12.46 -1.98 -0.36
N LYS A 83 -12.95 -0.79 -0.73
CA LYS A 83 -12.16 0.25 -1.39
C LYS A 83 -11.07 0.82 -0.47
N TYR A 84 -11.39 1.14 0.79
CA TYR A 84 -10.38 1.69 1.71
C TYR A 84 -9.31 0.66 2.11
N VAL A 85 -9.68 -0.62 2.21
CA VAL A 85 -8.75 -1.73 2.38
C VAL A 85 -7.77 -1.79 1.21
N GLU A 86 -8.27 -1.75 -0.03
CA GLU A 86 -7.41 -1.71 -1.23
C GLU A 86 -6.46 -0.50 -1.22
N GLN A 87 -7.00 0.68 -0.95
CA GLN A 87 -6.19 1.90 -0.94
C GLN A 87 -5.11 1.85 0.16
N CYS A 88 -5.42 1.30 1.32
CA CYS A 88 -4.44 1.11 2.39
C CYS A 88 -3.34 0.13 1.97
N TRP A 89 -3.69 -0.95 1.28
CA TRP A 89 -2.72 -1.88 0.72
C TRP A 89 -1.79 -1.21 -0.28
N GLN A 90 -2.34 -0.47 -1.25
CA GLN A 90 -1.55 0.27 -2.24
C GLN A 90 -0.64 1.32 -1.57
N LYS A 91 -1.12 1.99 -0.51
CA LYS A 91 -0.28 2.89 0.30
C LYS A 91 0.87 2.14 0.98
N GLY A 92 0.65 0.93 1.46
CA GLY A 92 1.70 0.07 2.01
C GLY A 92 2.74 -0.35 0.95
N ASP A 93 2.29 -0.70 -0.24
CA ASP A 93 3.13 -1.25 -1.34
C ASP A 93 3.87 -0.17 -2.18
N ASN A 94 3.42 1.09 -2.13
CA ASN A 94 4.03 2.21 -2.86
C ASN A 94 5.29 2.80 -2.20
N GLY A 95 6.14 1.96 -1.60
CA GLY A 95 7.46 2.35 -1.10
C GLY A 95 7.54 2.68 0.39
N ASN A 96 6.51 2.35 1.19
CA ASN A 96 6.51 2.57 2.64
C ASN A 96 7.05 1.37 3.44
N TYR A 97 8.02 0.65 2.90
CA TYR A 97 8.53 -0.60 3.46
C TYR A 97 9.15 -0.41 4.84
N GLY A 98 8.72 -1.22 5.82
CA GLY A 98 9.35 -1.32 7.14
C GLY A 98 8.75 -0.50 8.28
N ARG A 99 7.69 0.29 8.06
CA ARG A 99 7.01 0.99 9.15
C ARG A 99 5.50 0.77 9.14
N THR A 100 4.98 0.35 10.28
CA THR A 100 3.56 0.18 10.53
C THR A 100 2.88 1.54 10.69
N PHE A 101 1.69 1.72 10.09
CA PHE A 101 0.92 2.96 10.18
C PHE A 101 -0.58 2.73 10.01
N ILE A 102 -1.38 3.67 10.52
CA ILE A 102 -2.83 3.70 10.32
C ILE A 102 -3.09 4.44 9.00
N CYS A 103 -3.75 3.78 8.06
CA CYS A 103 -4.15 4.38 6.80
C CYS A 103 -5.40 5.24 6.99
N TYR A 104 -6.40 4.68 7.68
CA TYR A 104 -7.72 5.27 7.80
C TYR A 104 -8.31 5.05 9.19
N GLU A 105 -9.00 6.06 9.69
CA GLU A 105 -9.95 6.00 10.82
C GLU A 105 -11.33 6.35 10.25
N LEU A 106 -12.16 5.33 10.04
CA LEU A 106 -13.47 5.43 9.42
C LEU A 106 -14.55 5.44 10.50
N TYR A 107 -15.52 6.34 10.43
CA TYR A 107 -16.62 6.39 11.39
C TYR A 107 -17.91 5.93 10.73
N SER A 108 -18.52 4.87 11.24
CA SER A 108 -19.76 4.29 10.72
C SER A 108 -20.71 3.97 11.87
N GLU A 109 -22.00 4.26 11.69
CA GLU A 109 -23.04 3.83 12.63
C GLU A 109 -23.53 2.40 12.36
N GLN A 110 -23.12 1.83 11.22
CA GLN A 110 -23.48 0.49 10.78
C GLN A 110 -22.27 -0.44 10.82
N SER A 111 -22.54 -1.72 10.99
CA SER A 111 -21.59 -2.82 10.85
C SER A 111 -21.62 -3.40 9.43
N ALA A 112 -20.50 -3.96 8.99
CA ALA A 112 -20.41 -4.72 7.75
C ALA A 112 -19.70 -6.04 8.02
N ASP A 113 -20.24 -7.10 7.44
CA ASP A 113 -19.71 -8.45 7.58
C ASP A 113 -18.42 -8.64 6.76
N GLU A 114 -17.42 -9.29 7.36
CA GLU A 114 -16.15 -9.64 6.73
C GLU A 114 -16.37 -10.42 5.42
N ALA A 115 -17.32 -11.37 5.44
CA ALA A 115 -17.62 -12.19 4.27
C ALA A 115 -18.19 -11.34 3.11
N ALA A 116 -19.02 -10.34 3.42
CA ALA A 116 -19.56 -9.42 2.42
C ALA A 116 -18.46 -8.56 1.80
N ILE A 117 -17.55 -8.01 2.62
CA ILE A 117 -16.43 -7.20 2.14
C ILE A 117 -15.50 -8.05 1.26
N THR A 118 -15.16 -9.26 1.72
CA THR A 118 -14.30 -10.19 0.99
C THR A 118 -14.91 -10.60 -0.36
N ALA A 119 -16.22 -10.86 -0.41
CA ALA A 119 -16.90 -11.18 -1.66
C ALA A 119 -16.87 -10.02 -2.67
N ILE A 120 -17.00 -8.77 -2.19
CA ILE A 120 -16.89 -7.58 -3.03
C ILE A 120 -15.46 -7.44 -3.58
N MET A 121 -14.45 -7.63 -2.73
CA MET A 121 -13.05 -7.61 -3.15
C MET A 121 -12.78 -8.67 -4.23
N ALA A 122 -13.37 -9.86 -4.09
CA ALA A 122 -13.26 -10.92 -5.08
C ALA A 122 -13.87 -10.57 -6.43
N ARG A 123 -15.10 -10.07 -6.41
CA ARG A 123 -15.79 -9.60 -7.62
C ARG A 123 -15.04 -8.49 -8.34
N ASN A 124 -14.32 -7.64 -7.62
CA ASN A 124 -13.59 -6.50 -8.17
C ASN A 124 -12.18 -6.85 -8.67
N GLY A 125 -11.78 -8.13 -8.67
CA GLY A 125 -10.45 -8.57 -9.10
C GLY A 125 -9.32 -8.13 -8.16
N LEU A 126 -9.66 -7.75 -6.92
CA LEU A 126 -8.67 -7.31 -5.93
C LEU A 126 -7.84 -8.48 -5.40
N CYS A 127 -8.33 -9.71 -5.53
CA CYS A 127 -7.61 -10.94 -5.16
C CYS A 127 -6.26 -11.08 -5.83
N ASP A 128 -6.13 -10.61 -7.08
CA ASP A 128 -4.88 -10.71 -7.83
C ASP A 128 -3.80 -9.75 -7.30
N ARG A 129 -4.22 -8.67 -6.62
CA ARG A 129 -3.36 -7.58 -6.14
C ARG A 129 -3.08 -7.66 -4.64
N LEU A 130 -4.07 -8.14 -3.90
CA LEU A 130 -4.05 -8.37 -2.46
C LEU A 130 -4.64 -9.77 -2.24
N PRO A 131 -3.83 -10.82 -2.26
CA PRO A 131 -4.34 -12.17 -2.01
C PRO A 131 -4.92 -12.24 -0.59
N ASN A 132 -6.22 -12.53 -0.49
CA ASN A 132 -7.01 -12.66 0.75
C ASN A 132 -7.40 -14.15 0.94
N ASN A 133 -6.78 -14.90 1.83
CA ASN A 133 -7.14 -15.02 3.23
C ASN A 133 -8.37 -15.87 3.58
N PHE A 134 -8.09 -16.75 4.52
CA PHE A 134 -8.96 -17.53 5.40
C PHE A 134 -9.92 -16.57 6.14
N LEU A 135 -11.24 -16.81 6.08
CA LEU A 135 -12.17 -16.10 6.94
C LEU A 135 -11.98 -16.58 8.39
N ASP A 136 -11.60 -15.67 9.27
CA ASP A 136 -11.50 -15.98 10.70
C ASP A 136 -12.90 -16.31 11.26
N TYR A 137 -13.95 -15.64 10.76
CA TYR A 137 -15.34 -15.98 11.05
C TYR A 137 -15.80 -17.22 10.26
N GLY A 138 -15.88 -18.37 10.95
CA GLY A 138 -16.38 -19.62 10.39
C GLY A 138 -15.32 -20.57 9.82
N LYS A 139 -14.02 -20.21 9.84
CA LYS A 139 -12.90 -21.03 9.33
C LYS A 139 -13.08 -21.48 7.88
N GLN A 140 -13.62 -20.61 7.03
CA GLN A 140 -13.91 -20.94 5.63
C GLN A 140 -12.90 -20.27 4.70
N ASN A 141 -12.43 -21.03 3.70
CA ASN A 141 -11.68 -20.48 2.60
C ASN A 141 -12.65 -19.82 1.62
N ILE A 142 -12.81 -18.51 1.69
CA ILE A 142 -13.41 -17.77 0.58
C ILE A 142 -12.27 -17.35 -0.35
N ALA A 143 -12.42 -17.72 -1.61
CA ALA A 143 -11.35 -17.83 -2.58
C ALA A 143 -10.71 -16.47 -2.92
N CYS A 144 -9.59 -16.12 -2.29
CA CYS A 144 -8.71 -15.06 -2.82
C CYS A 144 -7.19 -15.32 -2.59
N GLY A 145 -6.76 -16.52 -2.22
CA GLY A 145 -5.34 -16.84 -2.03
C GLY A 145 -5.08 -17.87 -0.92
N SER A 146 -3.81 -18.07 -0.55
CA SER A 146 -3.37 -19.05 0.46
C SER A 146 -2.79 -18.43 1.74
N GLU A 147 -2.74 -17.10 1.85
CA GLU A 147 -2.07 -16.38 2.94
C GLU A 147 -3.00 -15.39 3.64
N ASN A 148 -2.87 -15.26 4.97
CA ASN A 148 -3.62 -14.28 5.75
C ASN A 148 -2.98 -12.89 5.70
N ARG A 149 -3.48 -12.06 4.78
CA ARG A 149 -2.99 -10.70 4.55
C ARG A 149 -3.91 -9.62 5.14
N ILE A 150 -5.10 -9.97 5.63
CA ILE A 150 -6.05 -9.04 6.26
C ILE A 150 -6.59 -9.65 7.54
N PHE A 151 -6.14 -9.14 8.68
CA PHE A 151 -6.63 -9.57 9.97
C PHE A 151 -7.83 -8.73 10.38
N TRP A 152 -8.98 -9.36 10.54
CA TRP A 152 -10.21 -8.72 11.01
C TRP A 152 -10.30 -8.91 12.52
N GLU A 153 -10.15 -7.83 13.28
CA GLU A 153 -10.38 -7.89 14.72
C GLU A 153 -11.89 -8.00 14.96
N PRO A 154 -12.31 -8.83 15.94
CA PRO A 154 -13.73 -8.98 16.25
C PRO A 154 -14.30 -7.62 16.63
N GLU A 155 -15.49 -7.32 16.10
CA GLU A 155 -16.22 -6.07 16.33
C GLU A 155 -16.15 -5.65 17.80
N ASN A 156 -15.32 -4.66 18.09
CA ASN A 156 -15.54 -3.86 19.27
C ASN A 156 -16.81 -3.04 18.99
N ALA A 157 -17.67 -2.86 20.01
CA ALA A 157 -18.92 -2.10 19.92
C ALA A 157 -18.74 -0.60 19.60
N THR A 158 -17.57 -0.21 19.09
CA THR A 158 -17.18 1.14 18.71
C THR A 158 -17.55 1.42 17.26
N LYS A 159 -18.21 2.56 17.01
CA LYS A 159 -18.58 3.11 15.69
C LYS A 159 -17.38 3.51 14.80
N THR A 160 -16.19 3.03 15.10
CA THR A 160 -14.93 3.45 14.47
C THR A 160 -14.23 2.22 13.94
N ILE A 161 -13.91 2.22 12.65
CA ILE A 161 -13.17 1.18 11.95
C ILE A 161 -11.79 1.73 11.61
N ILE A 162 -10.74 1.09 12.10
CA ILE A 162 -9.34 1.45 11.92
C ILE A 162 -8.73 0.49 10.91
N ILE A 163 -8.23 1.04 9.79
CA ILE A 163 -7.50 0.26 8.79
C ILE A 163 -6.02 0.61 8.89
N LYS A 164 -5.21 -0.38 9.28
CA LYS A 164 -3.79 -0.24 9.57
C LYS A 164 -2.96 -1.18 8.71
N TYR A 165 -1.85 -0.67 8.16
CA TYR A 165 -0.86 -1.49 7.48
C TYR A 165 0.27 -1.86 8.44
N ASP A 166 0.52 -3.16 8.57
CA ASP A 166 1.60 -3.74 9.35
C ASP A 166 2.73 -4.16 8.41
N ALA A 167 3.80 -3.38 8.42
CA ALA A 167 4.92 -3.58 7.52
C ALA A 167 5.80 -4.77 7.89
N PHE A 168 5.78 -5.22 9.15
CA PHE A 168 6.60 -6.35 9.60
C PHE A 168 6.04 -7.67 9.05
N PHE A 169 4.74 -7.86 9.18
CA PHE A 169 4.05 -9.05 8.67
C PHE A 169 3.54 -8.89 7.23
N LYS A 170 3.62 -7.68 6.66
CA LYS A 170 3.01 -7.31 5.37
C LYS A 170 1.54 -7.72 5.32
N ARG A 171 0.76 -7.18 6.25
CA ARG A 171 -0.67 -7.45 6.39
C ARG A 171 -1.43 -6.19 6.78
N LEU A 172 -2.72 -6.20 6.52
CA LEU A 172 -3.66 -5.22 7.02
C LEU A 172 -4.27 -5.71 8.33
N HIS A 173 -4.56 -4.77 9.23
CA HIS A 173 -5.42 -4.98 10.39
C HIS A 173 -6.62 -4.06 10.24
N VAL A 174 -7.81 -4.63 10.37
CA VAL A 174 -9.09 -3.91 10.33
C VAL A 174 -9.80 -4.16 11.66
N ALA A 175 -9.95 -3.11 12.46
CA ALA A 175 -10.44 -3.18 13.84
C ALA A 175 -11.50 -2.13 14.17
#